data_AF-A0A938HRV1-F1
#
_entry.id   AF-A0A938HRV1-F1
#
_cell.length_a   1.000
_cell.length_b   1.000
_cell.length_c   1.000
_cell.angle_alpha   90.00
_cell.angle_beta   90.00
_cell.angle_gamma   90.00
#
_symmetry.space_group_name_H-M   'P 1'
#
loop_
_entity.id
_entity.type
_entity.pdbx_description
1 polymer ?
#
loop_
_entity_poly.entity_id
_entity_poly.type
_entity_poly.pdbx_seq_one_letter_code
_entity_poly.pdbx_strand_id
1 'polypeptide(L)' 'MTPERSPRVGLLALMLELYDQSNPELRPDREVFARRIVGLLSECADVVYTGIANTRAEVEGACREFATQDVDLV' A
#
# COMPACT_ATOMS: atom_id res chain seq x y z
N MET A 1 -20.00 24.53 7.19
CA MET A 1 -19.37 23.45 6.39
C MET A 1 -18.01 23.21 7.00
N THR A 2 -17.86 22.14 7.78
CA THR A 2 -16.54 21.68 8.24
C THR A 2 -15.75 21.31 6.99
N PRO A 3 -14.47 21.70 6.83
CA PRO A 3 -13.69 21.23 5.69
C PRO A 3 -13.70 19.70 5.72
N GLU A 4 -14.18 19.07 4.65
CA GLU A 4 -14.09 17.62 4.47
C GLU A 4 -12.59 17.29 4.48
N ARG A 5 -12.16 16.54 5.50
CA ARG A 5 -10.77 16.09 5.60
C ARG A 5 -10.46 15.21 4.39
N SER A 6 -9.25 15.31 3.85
CA SER A 6 -8.76 14.35 2.86
C SER A 6 -8.94 12.91 3.38
N PRO A 7 -9.54 12.00 2.60
CA PRO A 7 -9.73 10.62 3.02
C PRO A 7 -8.36 9.95 3.22
N ARG A 8 -8.24 9.11 4.24
CA ARG A 8 -7.05 8.31 4.52
C ARG A 8 -7.20 6.96 3.83
N VAL A 9 -6.30 6.63 2.91
CA VAL A 9 -6.39 5.40 2.10
C VAL A 9 -5.17 4.52 2.35
N GLY A 10 -5.39 3.28 2.77
CA GLY A 10 -4.34 2.26 2.86
C GLY A 10 -4.08 1.63 1.50
N LEU A 11 -2.85 1.70 0.99
CA LEU A 11 -2.47 1.03 -0.26
C LEU A 11 -1.88 -0.35 0.04
N LEU A 12 -2.68 -1.41 -0.09
CA LEU A 12 -2.20 -2.80 0.03
C LEU A 12 -1.64 -3.31 -1.31
N ALA A 13 -0.35 -3.17 -1.53
CA ALA A 13 0.29 -3.68 -2.74
C ALA A 13 0.62 -5.16 -2.61
N LEU A 14 -0.11 -6.00 -3.36
CA LEU A 14 0.04 -7.45 -3.33
C LEU A 14 0.92 -7.96 -4.47
N MET A 15 1.75 -8.94 -4.16
CA MET A 15 2.51 -9.73 -5.12
C MET A 15 2.45 -11.22 -4.75
N LEU A 16 2.66 -12.12 -5.71
CA LEU A 16 2.80 -13.54 -5.41
C LEU A 16 4.20 -13.83 -4.87
N GLU A 17 4.29 -14.65 -3.82
CA GLU A 17 5.57 -15.08 -3.22
C GLU A 17 6.49 -15.77 -4.24
N LEU A 18 5.91 -16.52 -5.19
CA LEU A 18 6.64 -17.19 -6.27
C LEU A 18 7.55 -16.25 -7.08
N TYR A 19 7.15 -14.97 -7.23
CA TYR A 19 7.91 -14.03 -8.04
C TYR A 19 9.22 -13.60 -7.39
N ASP A 20 9.35 -13.67 -6.06
CA ASP A 20 10.66 -13.44 -5.43
C ASP A 20 11.69 -14.49 -5.86
N GLN A 21 11.24 -15.69 -6.24
CA GLN A 21 12.11 -16.78 -6.71
C GLN A 21 12.27 -16.79 -8.23
N SER A 22 11.18 -16.61 -8.97
CA SER A 22 11.20 -16.72 -10.44
C SER A 22 11.72 -15.45 -11.12
N ASN A 23 11.47 -14.27 -10.53
CA ASN A 23 11.75 -12.96 -11.11
C ASN A 23 12.06 -11.93 -10.00
N PRO A 24 13.18 -12.07 -9.28
CA PRO A 24 13.52 -11.21 -8.15
C PRO A 24 13.62 -9.71 -8.53
N GLU A 25 13.96 -9.40 -9.78
CA GLU A 25 13.96 -8.03 -10.32
C GLU A 25 12.57 -7.38 -10.34
N LEU A 26 11.51 -8.16 -10.29
CA LEU A 26 10.13 -7.66 -10.31
C LEU A 26 9.80 -6.88 -9.03
N ARG A 27 10.32 -7.30 -7.87
CA ARG A 27 9.99 -6.65 -6.58
C ARG A 27 10.43 -5.18 -6.57
N PRO A 28 11.68 -4.82 -6.92
CA PRO A 28 12.08 -3.42 -7.10
C PRO A 28 11.20 -2.64 -8.09
N ASP A 29 10.85 -3.23 -9.24
CA ASP A 29 10.00 -2.57 -10.24
C ASP A 29 8.58 -2.32 -9.72
N ARG A 30 8.03 -3.26 -8.96
CA ARG A 30 6.71 -3.14 -8.32
C ARG A 30 6.72 -2.10 -7.22
N GLU A 31 7.80 -2.00 -6.45
CA GLU A 31 8.00 -0.94 -5.45
C GLU A 31 8.00 0.45 -6.12
N VAL A 32 8.72 0.62 -7.24
CA VAL A 32 8.72 1.89 -8.00
C VAL A 32 7.32 2.21 -8.51
N PHE A 33 6.60 1.22 -9.04
CA PHE A 33 5.24 1.40 -9.52
C PHE A 33 4.26 1.78 -8.39
N ALA A 34 4.34 1.12 -7.24
CA ALA A 34 3.52 1.42 -6.07
C ALA A 34 3.74 2.87 -5.59
N ARG A 35 4.99 3.35 -5.55
CA ARG A 35 5.29 4.74 -5.20
C ARG A 35 4.71 5.76 -6.19
N ARG A 36 4.62 5.42 -7.48
CA ARG A 36 3.92 6.26 -8.46
C ARG A 36 2.43 6.33 -8.16
N ILE A 37 1.80 5.22 -7.79
CA ILE A 37 0.39 5.20 -7.37
C ILE A 37 0.20 6.06 -6.12
N VAL A 38 1.06 5.93 -5.11
CA VAL A 38 1.04 6.80 -3.92
C VAL A 38 1.09 8.27 -4.32
N GLY A 39 2.00 8.65 -5.21
CA GLY A 39 2.11 10.03 -5.69
C GLY A 39 0.83 10.54 -6.34
N LEU A 40 0.20 9.74 -7.21
CA LEU A 40 -1.06 10.10 -7.87
C LEU A 40 -2.24 10.21 -6.90
N LEU A 41 -2.37 9.26 -5.97
CA LEU A 41 -3.45 9.27 -4.98
C LEU A 41 -3.27 10.38 -3.94
N SER A 42 -2.04 10.80 -3.67
CA SER A 42 -1.73 11.90 -2.75
C SER A 42 -2.27 13.26 -3.22
N GLU A 43 -2.70 13.37 -4.48
CA GLU A 43 -3.39 14.57 -4.98
C GLU A 43 -4.80 14.73 -4.38
N CYS A 44 -5.41 13.66 -3.88
CA CYS A 44 -6.78 13.67 -3.37
C CYS A 44 -7.00 12.88 -2.05
N ALA A 45 -5.98 12.23 -1.50
CA ALA A 45 -6.08 11.41 -0.29
C ALA A 45 -4.77 11.39 0.52
N ASP A 46 -4.87 11.15 1.83
CA ASP A 46 -3.74 10.83 2.70
C ASP A 46 -3.41 9.33 2.57
N VAL A 47 -2.38 8.98 1.79
CA VAL A 47 -2.09 7.57 1.48
C VAL A 47 -1.13 6.94 2.49
N VAL A 48 -1.52 5.81 3.07
CA VAL A 48 -0.67 4.97 3.91
C VAL A 48 -0.17 3.79 3.08
N TYR A 49 1.13 3.73 2.81
CA TYR A 49 1.77 2.64 2.08
C TYR A 49 2.76 1.88 2.96
N THR A 50 2.61 0.56 3.03
CA THR A 50 3.39 -0.33 3.93
C THR A 50 4.42 -1.19 3.20
N GLY A 51 4.59 -1.00 1.89
CA GLY A 51 5.45 -1.82 1.04
C GLY A 51 4.68 -2.90 0.25
N ILE A 52 5.40 -3.68 -0.56
CA ILE A 52 4.86 -4.86 -1.21
C ILE A 52 4.71 -6.00 -0.18
N ALA A 53 3.52 -6.59 -0.10
CA ALA A 53 3.25 -7.78 0.70
C ALA A 53 3.04 -8.99 -0.22
N ASN A 54 3.69 -10.10 0.07
CA ASN A 54 3.50 -11.35 -0.67
C ASN A 54 3.33 -12.59 0.21
N THR A 55 3.50 -12.44 1.52
CA THR A 55 3.14 -13.45 2.52
C THR A 55 1.91 -13.05 3.31
N ARG A 56 1.22 -14.04 3.88
CA ARG A 56 0.10 -13.80 4.81
C ARG A 56 0.50 -12.91 5.99
N ALA A 57 1.69 -13.13 6.55
CA ALA A 57 2.17 -12.39 7.72
C ALA A 57 2.38 -10.89 7.40
N GLU A 58 2.90 -10.58 6.21
CA GLU A 58 3.03 -9.20 5.74
C GLU A 58 1.67 -8.54 5.51
N VAL A 59 0.72 -9.25 4.90
CA VAL A 59 -0.66 -8.75 4.73
C VAL A 59 -1.32 -8.45 6.07
N GLU A 60 -1.22 -9.36 7.04
CA GLU A 60 -1.76 -9.15 8.40
C GLU A 60 -1.03 -8.00 9.12
N GLY A 61 0.26 -7.81 8.87
CA GLY A 61 1.02 -6.64 9.32
C GLY A 61 0.47 -5.34 8.74
N ALA A 62 0.29 -5.28 7.42
CA ALA A 62 -0.25 -4.11 6.73
C ALA A 62 -1.67 -3.77 7.20
N CYS A 63 -2.56 -4.76 7.33
CA CYS A 63 -3.92 -4.54 7.84
C CYS A 63 -3.94 -3.99 9.27
N ARG A 64 -3.03 -4.44 10.15
CA ARG A 64 -2.89 -3.89 11.50
C ARG A 64 -2.40 -2.44 11.49
N GLU A 65 -1.44 -2.12 10.61
CA GLU A 65 -0.98 -0.74 10.43
C GLU A 65 -2.13 0.15 9.93
N PHE A 66 -2.89 -0.29 8.92
CA PHE A 66 -4.05 0.43 8.42
C PHE A 66 -5.12 0.68 9.49
N ALA A 67 -5.42 -0.32 10.32
CA ALA A 67 -6.34 -0.16 11.44
C ALA A 67 -5.80 0.81 12.50
N THR A 68 -4.50 0.77 12.80
CA THR A 68 -3.84 1.69 13.76
C THR A 68 -3.82 3.12 13.23
N GLN A 69 -3.68 3.26 11.91
CA GLN A 69 -3.72 4.53 11.20
C GLN A 69 -5.15 5.00 10.92
N ASP A 70 -6.20 4.28 11.31
CA ASP A 70 -7.60 4.70 11.11
C ASP A 70 -7.87 5.13 9.66
N VAL A 71 -7.47 4.28 8.70
CA VAL A 71 -7.74 4.52 7.27
C VAL A 71 -9.23 4.31 6.98
N ASP A 72 -9.78 5.13 6.09
CA ASP A 72 -11.18 5.08 5.69
C ASP A 72 -11.46 3.92 4.72
N LEU A 73 -10.45 3.52 3.94
CA LEU A 73 -10.51 2.48 2.91
C LEU A 73 -9.14 1.82 2.71
N VAL A 74 -9.14 0.56 2.28
CA VAL A 74 -7.97 -0.19 1.76
C VAL A 74 -8.25 -0.68 0.35
#